data_AF-A0A1G0C0R8-F1
#
_entry.id   AF-A0A1G0C0R8-F1
#
_cell.length_a   1.000
_cell.length_b   1.000
_cell.length_c   1.000
_cell.angle_alpha   90.00
_cell.angle_beta   90.00
_cell.angle_gamma   90.00
#
_symmetry.space_group_name_H-M   'P 1'
#
loop_
_entity.id
_entity.type
_entity.pdbx_description
1 polymer ?
#
loop_
_entity_poly.entity_id
_entity_poly.type
_entity_poly.pdbx_seq_one_letter_code
_entity_poly.pdbx_strand_id
1 'polypeptide(L)'
;MIPWLNGSSPFPSVDTALREPNGLLAAGGDLTPARLLNAYRHGIFPWFSPGDPVLWWSPDPRMALFPDEIKLPPAKPGVYLY
;
A
#
# COMPACT_ATOMS: atom_id res chain seq x y z
N MET A 1 17.77 -3.22 -7.18
CA MET A 1 17.51 -4.57 -6.64
C MET A 1 16.77 -4.39 -5.33
N ILE A 2 15.68 -5.12 -5.10
CA ILE A 2 14.89 -5.02 -3.85
C ILE A 2 15.19 -6.20 -2.92
N PRO A 3 15.16 -6.00 -1.59
CA PRO A 3 15.35 -7.08 -0.63
C PRO A 3 14.21 -8.10 -0.65
N TRP A 4 14.57 -9.35 -0.39
CA TRP A 4 13.62 -10.44 -0.14
C TRP A 4 13.43 -10.63 1.37
N LEU A 5 12.20 -10.54 1.85
CA LEU A 5 11.82 -10.75 3.24
C LEU A 5 11.59 -12.24 3.50
N ASN A 6 12.05 -12.71 4.66
CA ASN A 6 11.81 -14.05 5.16
C ASN A 6 11.59 -14.02 6.69
N GLY A 7 10.84 -15.00 7.23
CA GLY A 7 10.64 -15.17 8.67
C GLY A 7 10.29 -13.87 9.40
N SER A 8 11.17 -13.42 10.30
CA SER A 8 11.05 -12.19 11.10
C SER A 8 11.81 -10.98 10.53
N SER A 9 12.26 -11.04 9.27
CA SER A 9 12.99 -9.93 8.63
C SER A 9 12.23 -8.61 8.78
N PRO A 10 12.90 -7.52 9.21
CA PRO A 10 12.30 -6.19 9.28
C PRO A 10 12.06 -5.63 7.88
N PHE A 11 11.15 -4.67 7.76
CA PHE A 11 11.05 -3.87 6.53
C PHE A 11 12.28 -2.96 6.38
N PRO A 12 12.81 -2.79 5.16
CA PRO A 12 13.80 -1.75 4.88
C PRO A 12 13.19 -0.35 5.03
N SER A 13 14.04 0.69 5.11
CA SER A 13 13.56 2.09 5.13
C SER A 13 12.81 2.42 3.84
N VAL A 14 11.69 3.12 3.94
CA VAL A 14 10.88 3.55 2.78
C VAL A 14 11.65 4.45 1.82
N ASP A 15 12.68 5.17 2.29
CA ASP A 15 13.55 6.01 1.45
C ASP A 15 14.38 5.19 0.44
N THR A 16 14.45 3.87 0.62
CA THR A 16 15.14 2.94 -0.28
C THR A 16 14.23 2.35 -1.36
N ALA A 17 12.95 2.72 -1.38
CA ALA A 17 12.01 2.27 -2.39
C ALA A 17 12.48 2.69 -3.80
N LEU A 18 12.18 1.83 -4.79
CA LEU A 18 12.50 2.14 -6.18
C LEU A 18 11.69 3.35 -6.66
N ARG A 19 12.31 4.17 -7.52
CA ARG A 19 11.60 5.23 -8.26
C ARG A 19 10.77 4.68 -9.41
N GLU A 20 11.25 3.60 -10.03
CA GLU A 20 10.57 2.88 -11.10
C GLU A 20 10.77 1.36 -10.89
N PRO A 21 9.70 0.58 -10.67
CA PRO A 21 8.32 1.03 -10.45
C PRO A 21 8.18 1.78 -9.12
N ASN A 22 7.41 2.88 -9.14
CA ASN A 22 7.33 3.82 -8.01
C ASN A 22 6.89 3.13 -6.72
N GLY A 23 7.77 3.15 -5.72
CA GLY A 23 7.49 2.69 -4.38
C GLY A 23 7.79 1.23 -4.13
N LEU A 24 8.23 0.44 -5.12
CA LEU A 24 8.53 -0.97 -4.89
C LEU A 24 9.69 -1.11 -3.90
N LEU A 25 9.41 -1.72 -2.76
CA LEU A 25 10.30 -1.70 -1.59
C LEU A 25 10.91 -3.07 -1.28
N ALA A 26 10.12 -4.13 -1.30
CA ALA A 26 10.58 -5.48 -0.96
C ALA A 26 9.67 -6.56 -1.58
N ALA A 27 10.18 -7.79 -1.65
CA ALA A 27 9.42 -8.97 -2.07
C ALA A 27 9.44 -10.07 -0.99
N GLY A 28 8.45 -10.96 -0.97
CA GLY A 28 8.38 -12.10 -0.05
C GLY A 28 7.79 -11.79 1.32
N GLY A 29 8.09 -12.62 2.30
CA GLY A 29 7.45 -12.62 3.61
C GLY A 29 6.06 -13.28 3.61
N ASP A 30 5.23 -12.92 4.59
CA ASP A 30 3.89 -13.46 4.78
C ASP A 30 2.86 -12.34 4.98
N LEU A 31 1.57 -12.69 5.02
CA LEU A 31 0.47 -11.77 5.31
C LEU A 31 -0.08 -11.98 6.72
N THR A 32 0.79 -12.28 7.69
CA THR A 32 0.37 -12.40 9.08
C THR A 32 -0.11 -11.05 9.63
N PRO A 33 -1.08 -11.02 10.56
CA PRO A 33 -1.57 -9.77 11.13
C PRO A 33 -0.46 -8.90 11.74
N ALA A 34 0.52 -9.51 12.40
CA ALA A 34 1.64 -8.80 13.00
C ALA A 34 2.50 -8.07 11.94
N ARG A 35 2.79 -8.74 10.81
CA ARG A 35 3.57 -8.15 9.71
C ARG A 35 2.78 -7.07 8.98
N LEU A 36 1.49 -7.28 8.73
CA LEU A 36 0.63 -6.26 8.13
C LEU A 36 0.55 -5.00 8.99
N LEU A 37 0.30 -5.15 10.31
CA LEU A 37 0.27 -4.00 11.23
C LEU A 37 1.62 -3.29 11.26
N ASN A 38 2.73 -4.02 11.22
CA ASN A 38 4.06 -3.44 11.14
C ASN A 38 4.27 -2.67 9.81
N ALA A 39 3.83 -3.22 8.67
CA ALA A 39 3.92 -2.56 7.37
C ALA A 39 3.13 -1.24 7.34
N TYR A 40 1.84 -1.28 7.68
CA TYR A 40 0.97 -0.10 7.66
C TYR A 40 1.45 1.02 8.57
N ARG A 41 2.01 0.69 9.75
CA ARG A 41 2.63 1.67 10.66
C ARG A 41 3.81 2.42 10.05
N HIS A 42 4.49 1.83 9.08
CA HIS A 42 5.62 2.43 8.37
C HIS A 42 5.23 2.97 6.99
N GLY A 43 3.93 3.07 6.66
CA GLY A 43 3.47 3.55 5.36
C GLY A 43 3.60 2.52 4.22
N ILE A 44 3.86 1.25 4.54
CA ILE A 44 4.07 0.17 3.58
C ILE A 44 2.78 -0.62 3.40
N PHE A 45 2.44 -1.00 2.16
CA PHE A 45 1.29 -1.85 1.86
C PHE A 45 1.64 -3.00 0.90
N PRO A 46 1.00 -4.17 1.03
CA PRO A 46 1.17 -5.26 0.09
C PRO A 46 0.28 -5.06 -1.14
N TRP A 47 0.81 -5.27 -2.34
CA TRP A 47 0.04 -5.26 -3.58
C TRP A 47 0.75 -6.09 -4.65
N PHE A 48 0.11 -7.16 -5.16
CA PHE A 48 0.75 -8.14 -6.05
C PHE A 48 -0.32 -8.91 -6.84
N SER A 49 0.05 -9.54 -7.95
CA SER A 49 -0.87 -10.34 -8.77
C SER A 49 -0.87 -11.81 -8.34
N PRO A 50 -1.90 -12.59 -8.70
CA PRO A 50 -1.86 -14.05 -8.52
C PRO A 50 -0.63 -14.66 -9.19
N GLY A 51 0.14 -15.45 -8.45
CA GLY A 51 1.38 -16.06 -8.91
C GLY A 51 2.65 -15.26 -8.61
N ASP A 52 2.52 -13.97 -8.27
CA ASP A 52 3.65 -13.17 -7.79
C ASP A 52 3.96 -13.50 -6.31
N PRO A 53 5.22 -13.30 -5.86
CA PRO A 53 5.48 -13.19 -4.44
C PRO A 53 4.74 -11.97 -3.86
N VAL A 54 4.58 -11.92 -2.54
CA VAL A 54 4.08 -10.70 -1.89
C VAL A 54 5.03 -9.54 -2.20
N LEU A 55 4.54 -8.48 -2.82
CA LEU A 55 5.30 -7.26 -3.07
C LEU A 55 4.84 -6.16 -2.13
N TRP A 56 5.79 -5.45 -1.56
CA TRP A 56 5.57 -4.39 -0.56
C TRP A 56 5.94 -3.03 -1.15
N TRP A 57 5.08 -2.03 -0.93
CA TRP A 57 5.13 -0.74 -1.62
C TRP A 57 5.05 0.45 -0.67
N SER A 58 5.79 1.52 -1.00
CA SER A 58 5.70 2.84 -0.39
C SER A 58 6.04 3.93 -1.44
N PRO A 59 5.08 4.32 -2.31
CA PRO A 59 5.31 5.27 -3.39
C PRO A 59 5.51 6.69 -2.87
N ASP A 60 6.31 7.44 -3.63
CA ASP A 60 6.56 8.87 -3.44
C ASP A 60 6.34 9.59 -4.80
N PRO A 61 5.38 10.54 -4.93
CA PRO A 61 4.46 11.01 -3.88
C PRO A 61 3.40 9.97 -3.49
N ARG A 62 2.90 10.08 -2.25
CA ARG A 62 1.80 9.23 -1.75
C ARG A 62 0.45 9.91 -1.96
N MET A 63 -0.50 9.19 -2.55
CA MET A 63 -1.89 9.67 -2.62
C MET A 63 -2.49 9.72 -1.21
N ALA A 64 -3.02 10.89 -0.84
CA ALA A 64 -3.84 11.09 0.35
C ALA A 64 -5.11 11.84 -0.05
N LEU A 65 -6.23 11.51 0.61
CA LEU A 65 -7.47 12.25 0.52
C LEU A 65 -7.73 12.86 1.89
N PHE A 66 -7.67 14.18 1.98
CA PHE A 66 -8.10 14.89 3.18
C PHE A 66 -9.63 14.82 3.26
N PRO A 67 -10.21 14.37 4.40
CA PRO A 67 -11.65 14.21 4.52
C PRO A 67 -12.43 15.48 4.17
N ASP A 68 -11.93 16.65 4.56
CA ASP A 68 -12.57 17.94 4.32
C ASP A 68 -12.44 18.45 2.87
N GLU A 69 -11.61 17.80 2.05
CA GLU A 69 -11.40 18.14 0.64
C GLU A 69 -12.18 17.25 -0.32
N ILE A 70 -12.97 16.29 0.21
CA ILE A 70 -13.75 15.37 -0.60
C ILE A 70 -14.72 16.14 -1.52
N LYS A 71 -14.63 15.88 -2.82
CA LYS A 71 -15.55 16.43 -3.82
C LYS A 71 -16.71 15.48 -4.03
N LEU A 72 -17.87 15.82 -3.47
CA LEU A 72 -19.10 15.08 -3.70
C LEU A 72 -19.78 15.61 -4.97
N PRO A 73 -20.22 14.73 -5.89
CA PRO A 73 -21.05 15.16 -6.99
C PRO A 73 -22.39 15.69 -6.45
N PRO A 74 -23.05 16.61 -7.17
CA PRO A 74 -24.39 17.05 -6.80
C PRO A 74 -25.32 15.84 -6.71
N ALA A 75 -26.25 15.88 -5.75
CA ALA A 75 -27.26 14.85 -5.60
C ALA A 75 -28.03 14.69 -6.92
N LYS A 76 -28.17 13.45 -7.41
CA LYS A 76 -29.03 13.18 -8.56
C LYS A 76 -30.49 13.42 -8.13
N PRO A 77 -31.26 14.26 -8.83
CA PRO A 77 -32.69 14.40 -8.55
C PRO A 77 -33.39 13.06 -8.87
N GLY A 78 -34.12 12.49 -7.90
CA GLY A 78 -35.18 11.53 -8.20
C GLY A 78 -34.86 10.03 -8.12
N VAL A 79 -34.18 9.54 -7.08
CA VAL A 79 -34.37 8.15 -6.64
C VAL A 79 -35.03 8.18 -5.27
N TYR A 80 -36.34 8.40 -5.25
CA TYR A 80 -37.15 7.94 -4.13
C TYR A 80 -37.17 6.41 -4.22
N LEU A 81 -36.57 5.74 -3.24
CA LEU A 81 -36.76 4.31 -3.07
C LEU A 81 -38.25 4.10 -2.74
N TYR A 82 -38.95 3.38 -3.61
CA TYR A 82 -40.18 2.68 -3.24
C TYR A 82 -39.81 1.40 -2.52
#